data_AF-A0A1F9QKQ1-F1
#
_entry.id   AF-A0A1F9QKQ1-F1
#
_cell.length_a   1.000
_cell.length_b   1.000
_cell.length_c   1.000
_cell.angle_alpha   90.00
_cell.angle_beta   90.00
_cell.angle_gamma   90.00
#
_symmetry.space_group_name_H-M   'P 1'
#
loop_
_entity.id
_entity.type
_entity.pdbx_description
1 polymer ?
#
loop_
_entity_poly.entity_id
_entity_poly.type
_entity_poly.pdbx_seq_one_letter_code
_entity_poly.pdbx_strand_id
1 'polypeptide(L)'
;MLFMELEGKSYKLGLDNTSYGLYNIGGGMLANIWVFIDERGHSPVLEFLESLAAKEMAKASAYIGELKRQGHNLRRPLADYIGHGIYELRPGANRVFYFFFMGNTAILLHAIRKKTDKLPQRDMELCVKRKRQAEESGKHRNVFPGGLL
;
A
#
# COMPACT_ATOMS: atom_id res chain seq x y z
N MET A 1 -16.41 -29.65 -10.66
CA MET A 1 -16.91 -28.27 -10.70
C MET A 1 -17.57 -28.00 -9.35
N LEU A 2 -17.11 -27.00 -8.60
CA LEU A 2 -17.53 -26.77 -7.21
C LEU A 2 -18.58 -25.64 -7.16
N PHE A 3 -19.60 -25.79 -6.33
CA PHE A 3 -20.60 -24.76 -6.08
C PHE A 3 -20.53 -24.37 -4.61
N MET A 4 -20.72 -23.08 -4.32
CA MET A 4 -20.80 -22.56 -2.96
C MET A 4 -22.19 -21.94 -2.73
N GLU A 5 -22.76 -22.24 -1.57
CA GLU A 5 -24.06 -21.72 -1.13
C GLU A 5 -23.82 -20.59 -0.10
N LEU A 6 -24.37 -19.40 -0.36
CA LEU A 6 -24.41 -18.30 0.59
C LEU A 6 -25.78 -17.63 0.55
N GLU A 7 -26.37 -17.39 1.72
CA GLU A 7 -27.68 -16.73 1.88
C GLU A 7 -28.80 -17.35 1.01
N GLY A 8 -28.80 -18.69 0.90
CA GLY A 8 -29.81 -19.43 0.13
C GLY A 8 -29.71 -19.27 -1.39
N LYS A 9 -28.56 -18.78 -1.90
CA LYS A 9 -28.27 -18.71 -3.33
C LYS A 9 -27.03 -19.54 -3.65
N SER A 10 -27.11 -20.28 -4.76
CA SER A 10 -26.07 -21.18 -5.24
C SER A 10 -25.20 -20.50 -6.31
N TYR A 11 -23.88 -20.51 -6.11
CA TYR A 11 -22.93 -19.86 -7.01
C TYR A 11 -21.95 -20.88 -7.58
N LYS A 12 -21.79 -20.84 -8.90
CA LYS A 12 -20.88 -21.70 -9.66
C LYS A 12 -19.46 -21.15 -9.58
N LEU A 13 -18.53 -21.87 -8.94
CA LEU A 13 -17.11 -21.52 -8.99
C LEU A 13 -16.49 -22.05 -10.29
N GLY A 14 -16.34 -21.15 -11.26
CA GLY A 14 -15.44 -21.31 -12.40
C GLY A 14 -14.02 -20.86 -12.04
N LEU A 15 -13.00 -21.56 -12.54
CA LEU A 15 -11.57 -21.20 -12.37
C LEU A 15 -11.15 -20.03 -13.28
N ASP A 16 -12.06 -19.09 -13.52
CA ASP A 16 -11.88 -17.89 -14.31
C ASP A 16 -12.43 -16.69 -13.53
N ASN A 17 -11.64 -16.15 -12.58
CA ASN A 17 -11.68 -14.80 -11.96
C ASN A 17 -13.02 -14.10 -11.61
N THR A 18 -14.18 -14.73 -11.76
CA THR A 18 -15.49 -14.05 -11.77
C THR A 18 -16.27 -14.25 -10.47
N SER A 19 -15.67 -14.91 -9.47
CA SER A 19 -16.13 -14.87 -8.08
C SER A 19 -15.48 -13.74 -7.28
N TYR A 20 -14.26 -13.31 -7.64
CA TYR A 20 -13.64 -12.08 -7.12
C TYR A 20 -14.31 -10.82 -7.68
N GLY A 21 -14.86 -10.88 -8.90
CA GLY A 21 -15.54 -9.76 -9.57
C GLY A 21 -16.77 -9.23 -8.84
N LEU A 22 -17.52 -10.06 -8.10
CA LEU A 22 -18.75 -9.65 -7.41
C LEU A 22 -18.52 -9.00 -6.04
N TYR A 23 -17.40 -9.29 -5.37
CA TYR A 23 -16.90 -8.46 -4.25
C TYR A 23 -16.21 -7.17 -4.73
N ASN A 24 -16.03 -7.00 -6.06
CA ASN A 24 -15.35 -5.87 -6.69
C ASN A 24 -16.30 -4.94 -7.47
N ILE A 25 -17.57 -4.82 -7.06
CA ILE A 25 -18.45 -3.74 -7.55
C ILE A 25 -17.95 -2.34 -7.07
N GLY A 26 -16.84 -2.26 -6.33
CA GLY A 26 -16.20 -1.01 -5.93
C GLY A 26 -14.67 -1.10 -5.84
N GLY A 27 -13.99 -1.53 -6.92
CA GLY A 27 -12.52 -1.77 -7.01
C GLY A 27 -11.56 -0.60 -6.67
N GLY A 28 -11.99 0.41 -5.92
CA GLY A 28 -11.16 1.49 -5.41
C GLY A 28 -10.63 1.26 -3.99
N MET A 29 -11.38 0.70 -3.05
CA MET A 29 -11.00 0.85 -1.64
C MET A 29 -10.14 -0.31 -1.10
N LEU A 30 -8.98 0.03 -0.53
CA LEU A 30 -8.19 -0.88 0.29
C LEU A 30 -8.81 -1.01 1.68
N ALA A 31 -8.86 -2.25 2.19
CA ALA A 31 -9.25 -2.50 3.57
C ALA A 31 -8.22 -1.92 4.55
N ASN A 32 -6.93 -2.09 4.24
CA ASN A 32 -5.85 -1.78 5.17
C ASN A 32 -4.71 -0.96 4.55
N ILE A 33 -4.11 -0.12 5.40
CA ILE A 33 -2.78 0.45 5.18
C ILE A 33 -1.89 -0.04 6.32
N TRP A 34 -0.86 -0.79 5.97
CA TRP A 34 0.15 -1.30 6.88
C TRP A 34 1.48 -0.60 6.63
N VAL A 35 2.39 -0.71 7.58
CA VAL A 35 3.77 -0.24 7.44
C VAL A 35 4.73 -1.38 7.64
N PHE A 36 5.87 -1.34 6.94
CA PHE A 36 7.01 -2.17 7.25
C PHE A 36 7.53 -1.88 8.66
N ILE A 37 7.96 -2.92 9.34
CA ILE A 37 8.58 -2.88 10.66
C ILE A 37 9.92 -3.59 10.61
N ASP A 38 10.98 -2.97 11.12
CA ASP A 38 12.31 -3.57 11.15
C ASP A 38 12.46 -4.61 12.29
N GLU A 39 13.69 -5.06 12.52
CA GLU A 39 14.00 -6.03 13.57
C GLU A 39 13.78 -5.50 14.99
N ARG A 40 13.80 -4.18 15.17
CA ARG A 40 13.65 -3.50 16.46
C ARG A 40 12.22 -3.07 16.74
N GLY A 41 11.30 -3.27 15.81
CA GLY A 41 9.91 -2.82 15.94
C GLY A 41 9.65 -1.42 15.40
N HIS A 42 10.63 -0.82 14.73
CA HIS A 42 10.55 0.55 14.22
C HIS A 42 9.99 0.58 12.80
N SER A 43 9.26 1.65 12.46
CA SER A 43 8.79 1.88 11.10
C SER A 43 9.49 3.08 10.47
N PRO A 44 10.32 2.87 9.43
CA PRO A 44 10.97 3.97 8.71
C PRO A 44 9.99 4.98 8.09
N VAL A 45 8.74 4.56 7.81
CA VAL A 45 7.72 5.45 7.27
C VAL A 45 7.09 6.30 8.38
N LEU A 46 6.77 5.71 9.53
CA LEU A 46 6.20 6.48 10.65
C LEU A 46 7.21 7.49 11.19
N GLU A 47 8.46 7.09 11.42
CA GLU A 47 9.54 7.99 11.86
C GLU A 47 9.73 9.15 10.87
N PHE A 48 9.67 8.85 9.56
CA PHE A 48 9.73 9.90 8.54
C PHE A 48 8.54 10.87 8.65
N LEU A 49 7.32 10.37 8.74
CA LEU A 49 6.11 11.20 8.85
C LEU A 49 6.12 12.07 10.11
N GLU A 50 6.58 11.53 11.24
CA GLU A 50 6.73 12.22 12.52
C GLU A 50 7.79 13.33 12.47
N SER A 51 8.81 13.18 11.60
CA SER A 51 9.84 14.20 11.41
C SER A 51 9.41 15.38 10.51
N LEU A 52 8.27 15.27 9.82
CA LEU A 52 7.81 16.30 8.88
C LEU A 52 7.20 17.50 9.59
N ALA A 53 7.34 18.68 8.98
CA ALA A 53 6.54 19.84 9.36
C ALA A 53 5.04 19.53 9.20
N ALA A 54 4.19 20.09 10.06
CA ALA A 54 2.76 19.78 10.12
C ALA A 54 2.04 19.84 8.76
N LYS A 55 2.37 20.83 7.92
CA LYS A 55 1.80 20.96 6.57
C LYS A 55 2.22 19.82 5.63
N GLU A 56 3.46 19.37 5.72
CA GLU A 56 3.97 18.25 4.92
C GLU A 56 3.38 16.92 5.40
N MET A 57 3.29 16.73 6.73
CA MET A 57 2.65 15.57 7.34
C MET A 57 1.17 15.48 6.93
N ALA A 58 0.40 16.56 7.04
CA ALA A 58 -1.00 16.60 6.62
C ALA A 58 -1.18 16.21 5.14
N LYS A 59 -0.29 16.69 4.27
CA LYS A 59 -0.32 16.34 2.85
C LYS A 59 0.03 14.86 2.61
N ALA A 60 1.03 14.33 3.32
CA ALA A 60 1.37 12.91 3.22
C ALA A 60 0.23 12.01 3.71
N SER A 61 -0.40 12.35 4.84
CA SER A 61 -1.59 11.65 5.36
C SER A 61 -2.75 11.69 4.38
N ALA A 62 -3.01 12.83 3.73
CA ALA A 62 -4.05 12.94 2.71
C ALA A 62 -3.79 12.00 1.51
N TYR A 63 -2.53 11.88 1.06
CA TYR A 63 -2.16 10.98 -0.03
C TYR A 63 -2.26 9.50 0.36
N ILE A 64 -1.93 9.15 1.61
CA ILE A 64 -2.14 7.80 2.14
C ILE A 64 -3.65 7.49 2.23
N GLY A 65 -4.47 8.47 2.61
CA GLY A 65 -5.92 8.36 2.57
C GLY A 65 -6.45 8.12 1.15
N GLU A 66 -5.88 8.80 0.14
CA GLU A 66 -6.24 8.56 -1.25
C GLU A 66 -5.82 7.17 -1.74
N LEU A 67 -4.63 6.69 -1.35
CA LEU A 67 -4.22 5.32 -1.61
C LEU A 67 -5.22 4.32 -1.02
N LYS A 68 -5.72 4.57 0.19
CA LYS A 68 -6.76 3.72 0.77
C LYS A 68 -8.07 3.78 -0.02
N ARG A 69 -8.48 4.95 -0.52
CA ARG A 69 -9.75 5.12 -1.24
C ARG A 69 -9.73 4.60 -2.68
N GLN A 70 -8.63 4.81 -3.40
CA GLN A 70 -8.50 4.47 -4.83
C GLN A 70 -7.72 3.19 -5.09
N GLY A 71 -6.88 2.75 -4.14
CA GLY A 71 -6.22 1.45 -4.18
C GLY A 71 -5.47 1.26 -5.50
N HIS A 72 -5.77 0.16 -6.18
CA HIS A 72 -5.15 -0.19 -7.48
C HIS A 72 -5.47 0.79 -8.60
N ASN A 73 -6.42 1.71 -8.42
CA ASN A 73 -6.76 2.76 -9.39
C ASN A 73 -6.01 4.07 -9.14
N LEU A 74 -5.23 4.20 -8.06
CA LEU A 74 -4.47 5.41 -7.82
C LEU A 74 -3.37 5.56 -8.89
N ARG A 75 -3.35 6.72 -9.55
CA ARG A 75 -2.44 7.03 -10.67
C ARG A 75 -1.77 8.39 -10.47
N ARG A 76 -1.01 8.81 -11.48
CA ARG A 76 -0.43 10.16 -11.54
C ARG A 76 -1.56 11.22 -11.49
N PRO A 77 -1.30 12.39 -10.88
CA PRO A 77 -0.02 12.83 -10.32
C PRO A 77 0.25 12.35 -8.88
N LEU A 78 -0.68 11.63 -8.25
CA LEU A 78 -0.60 11.28 -6.83
C LEU A 78 0.31 10.10 -6.56
N ALA A 79 0.28 9.09 -7.45
CA ALA A 79 1.12 7.92 -7.37
C ALA A 79 1.78 7.59 -8.72
N ASP A 80 2.82 6.77 -8.68
CA ASP A 80 3.47 6.25 -9.87
C ASP A 80 4.01 4.83 -9.64
N TYR A 81 4.13 4.04 -10.71
CA TYR A 81 4.80 2.75 -10.65
C TYR A 81 6.29 2.92 -10.91
N ILE A 82 7.14 2.37 -10.05
CA ILE A 82 8.60 2.56 -10.13
C ILE A 82 9.38 1.27 -10.43
N GLY A 83 8.70 0.13 -10.60
CA GLY A 83 9.32 -1.17 -10.88
C GLY A 83 9.19 -2.17 -9.72
N HIS A 84 9.45 -3.45 -9.99
CA HIS A 84 9.46 -4.54 -8.99
C HIS A 84 8.16 -4.72 -8.19
N GLY A 85 7.02 -4.30 -8.75
CA GLY A 85 5.74 -4.28 -8.02
C GLY A 85 5.68 -3.21 -6.93
N ILE A 86 6.54 -2.19 -6.99
CA ILE A 86 6.64 -1.09 -6.04
C ILE A 86 6.12 0.19 -6.69
N TYR A 87 5.39 0.97 -5.90
CA TYR A 87 4.78 2.23 -6.27
C TYR A 87 5.27 3.34 -5.34
N GLU A 88 5.20 4.59 -5.79
CA GLU A 88 5.49 5.78 -4.96
C GLU A 88 4.24 6.65 -4.82
N LEU A 89 3.94 7.13 -3.62
CA LEU A 89 3.11 8.32 -3.41
C LEU A 89 3.96 9.58 -3.52
N ARG A 90 3.36 10.68 -4.00
CA ARG A 90 4.06 11.91 -4.37
C ARG A 90 3.55 13.18 -3.66
N PRO A 91 3.43 13.20 -2.31
CA PRO A 91 2.99 14.39 -1.57
C PRO A 91 4.05 15.49 -1.60
N GLY A 92 3.99 16.37 -2.61
CA GLY A 92 4.94 17.46 -2.79
C GLY A 92 6.38 16.95 -3.04
N ALA A 93 7.31 17.39 -2.19
CA ALA A 93 8.72 16.98 -2.26
C ALA A 93 9.00 15.62 -1.61
N ASN A 94 8.01 14.96 -1.01
CA ASN A 94 8.21 13.69 -0.31
C ASN A 94 7.79 12.52 -1.20
N ARG A 95 8.39 11.36 -0.97
CA ARG A 95 8.03 10.09 -1.60
C ARG A 95 7.79 9.04 -0.53
N VAL A 96 6.69 8.30 -0.65
CA VAL A 96 6.37 7.17 0.23
C VAL A 96 6.22 5.94 -0.66
N PHE A 97 7.10 4.97 -0.49
CA PHE A 97 7.13 3.76 -1.31
C PHE A 97 6.25 2.69 -0.71
N TYR A 98 5.49 1.99 -1.54
CA TYR A 98 4.57 0.95 -1.10
C TYR A 98 4.41 -0.14 -2.15
N PHE A 99 3.82 -1.26 -1.72
CA PHE A 99 3.33 -2.30 -2.64
C PHE A 99 1.97 -2.80 -2.18
N PHE A 100 1.23 -3.42 -3.10
CA PHE A 100 -0.03 -4.07 -2.77
C PHE A 100 0.23 -5.50 -2.27
N PHE A 101 -0.39 -5.83 -1.15
CA PHE A 101 -0.28 -7.11 -0.47
C PHE A 101 -1.67 -7.73 -0.34
N MET A 102 -1.80 -9.01 -0.68
CA MET A 102 -3.05 -9.78 -0.58
C MET A 102 -4.28 -9.07 -1.20
N GLY A 103 -4.08 -8.31 -2.27
CA GLY A 103 -5.15 -7.68 -3.06
C GLY A 103 -5.82 -6.43 -2.45
N ASN A 104 -6.02 -6.37 -1.13
CA ASN A 104 -6.78 -5.30 -0.47
C ASN A 104 -6.00 -4.51 0.59
N THR A 105 -4.68 -4.72 0.68
CA THR A 105 -3.80 -4.07 1.63
C THR A 105 -2.65 -3.40 0.89
N ALA A 106 -2.26 -2.20 1.31
CA ALA A 106 -0.98 -1.62 0.89
C ALA A 106 -0.02 -1.57 2.08
N ILE A 107 1.23 -1.99 1.85
CA ILE A 107 2.29 -1.93 2.86
C ILE A 107 3.26 -0.81 2.47
N LEU A 108 3.42 0.20 3.33
CA LEU A 108 4.37 1.29 3.16
C LEU A 108 5.77 0.85 3.63
N LEU A 109 6.77 0.93 2.76
CA LEU A 109 8.10 0.33 2.93
C LEU A 109 9.16 1.32 3.43
N HIS A 110 9.16 2.51 2.86
CA HIS A 110 10.17 3.54 3.09
C HIS A 110 9.62 4.89 2.64
N ALA A 111 10.23 5.97 3.11
CA ALA A 111 9.91 7.31 2.67
C ALA A 111 11.16 8.19 2.66
N ILE A 112 11.23 9.10 1.69
CA ILE A 112 12.37 10.01 1.50
C ILE A 112 11.88 11.40 1.10
N ARG A 113 12.67 12.41 1.41
CA ARG A 113 12.55 13.72 0.76
C ARG A 113 13.32 13.69 -0.54
N LYS A 114 12.64 13.98 -1.64
CA LYS A 114 13.20 13.99 -2.98
C LYS A 114 14.32 15.02 -3.07
N LYS A 115 15.51 14.57 -3.46
CA LYS A 115 16.65 15.45 -3.81
C LYS A 115 16.89 15.55 -5.31
N THR A 116 16.50 14.53 -6.07
CA THR A 116 16.65 14.48 -7.54
C THR A 116 15.42 13.82 -8.18
N ASP A 117 15.24 13.93 -9.49
CA ASP A 117 14.10 13.36 -10.21
C ASP A 117 14.06 11.83 -10.23
N LYS A 118 15.23 11.18 -10.24
CA LYS A 118 15.35 9.73 -10.25
C LYS A 118 15.44 9.20 -8.82
N LEU A 119 14.80 8.06 -8.56
CA LEU A 119 15.02 7.32 -7.32
C LEU A 119 16.47 6.80 -7.30
N PRO A 120 17.30 7.13 -6.30
CA PRO A 120 18.62 6.55 -6.19
C PRO A 120 18.55 5.02 -6.11
N GLN A 121 19.47 4.34 -6.79
CA GLN A 121 19.49 2.87 -6.86
C GLN A 121 19.47 2.21 -5.48
N ARG A 122 20.20 2.79 -4.51
CA ARG A 122 20.24 2.32 -3.12
C ARG A 122 18.86 2.30 -2.46
N ASP A 123 18.02 3.31 -2.72
CA ASP A 123 16.67 3.39 -2.16
C ASP A 123 15.74 2.35 -2.81
N MET A 124 15.90 2.12 -4.12
CA MET A 124 15.17 1.05 -4.82
C MET A 124 15.54 -0.33 -4.26
N GLU A 125 16.83 -0.64 -4.14
CA GLU A 125 17.31 -1.90 -3.56
C GLU A 125 16.79 -2.10 -2.12
N LEU A 126 16.76 -1.05 -1.32
CA LEU A 126 16.22 -1.08 0.03
C LEU A 126 14.71 -1.38 0.03
N CYS A 127 13.94 -0.79 -0.89
CA CYS A 127 12.52 -1.07 -1.02
C CYS A 127 12.27 -2.53 -1.43
N VAL A 128 13.03 -3.05 -2.39
CA VAL A 128 12.95 -4.48 -2.80
C VAL A 128 13.27 -5.41 -1.63
N LYS A 129 14.32 -5.12 -0.87
CA LYS A 129 14.67 -5.90 0.33
C LYS A 129 13.55 -5.90 1.37
N ARG A 130 13.00 -4.73 1.69
CA ARG A 130 11.93 -4.59 2.69
C ARG A 130 10.62 -5.23 2.25
N LYS A 131 10.28 -5.14 0.96
CA LYS A 131 9.13 -5.85 0.38
C LYS A 131 9.26 -7.35 0.62
N ARG A 132 10.40 -7.95 0.28
CA ARG A 132 10.66 -9.37 0.51
C ARG A 132 10.52 -9.75 1.99
N GLN A 133 11.09 -8.96 2.89
CA GLN A 133 10.98 -9.19 4.33
C GLN A 133 9.52 -9.08 4.83
N ALA A 134 8.74 -8.15 4.30
CA ALA A 134 7.33 -8.01 4.62
C ALA A 134 6.52 -9.23 4.14
N GLU A 135 6.76 -9.71 2.91
CA GLU A 135 6.07 -10.85 2.31
C GLU A 135 6.44 -12.19 2.96
N GLU A 136 7.72 -12.43 3.24
CA GLU A 136 8.23 -13.73 3.69
C GLU A 136 8.24 -13.89 5.21
N SER A 137 8.42 -12.79 5.95
CA SER A 137 8.67 -12.84 7.41
C SER A 137 7.64 -12.04 8.21
N GLY A 138 6.57 -11.56 7.58
CA GLY A 138 5.51 -10.80 8.26
C GLY A 138 5.98 -9.52 8.92
N LYS A 139 7.06 -8.90 8.39
CA LYS A 139 7.68 -7.66 8.91
C LYS A 139 6.83 -6.43 8.60
N HIS A 140 5.58 -6.43 9.04
CA HIS A 140 4.61 -5.38 8.81
C HIS A 140 3.61 -5.26 9.96
N ARG A 141 3.06 -4.07 10.18
CA ARG A 141 2.05 -3.81 11.20
C ARG A 141 0.90 -2.97 10.64
N ASN A 142 -0.31 -3.25 11.10
CA ASN A 142 -1.47 -2.41 10.79
C ASN A 142 -1.35 -1.05 11.49
N VAL A 143 -1.52 0.04 10.73
CA VAL A 143 -1.50 1.40 11.26
C VAL A 143 -2.91 1.86 11.68
N PHE A 144 -3.95 1.19 11.17
CA PHE A 144 -5.36 1.51 11.43
C PHE A 144 -6.15 0.25 11.84
N PRO A 145 -5.94 -0.30 13.05
CA PRO A 145 -6.83 -1.31 13.59
C PRO A 145 -8.19 -0.67 13.88
N GLY A 146 -9.15 -0.77 12.95
CA GLY A 146 -10.57 -0.44 13.21
C GLY A 146 -11.28 0.55 12.28
N GLY A 147 -10.60 1.20 11.31
CA GLY A 147 -11.20 2.32 10.56
C GLY A 147 -11.31 3.57 11.45
N LEU A 148 -10.82 4.75 11.11
CA LEU A 148 -10.95 5.60 9.93
C LEU A 148 -9.73 6.55 9.90
N LEU A 149 -9.54 7.23 8.77
CA LEU A 149 -9.18 8.67 8.79
C LEU A 149 -10.49 9.44 8.60
#